data_AF-A0A840C160-F1
#
_entry.id   AF-A0A840C160-F1
#
_cell.length_a   1.000
_cell.length_b   1.000
_cell.length_c   1.000
_cell.angle_alpha   90.00
_cell.angle_beta   90.00
_cell.angle_gamma   90.00
#
_symmetry.space_group_name_H-M   'P 1'
#
loop_
_entity.id
_entity.type
_entity.pdbx_description
1 polymer ?
#
loop_
_entity_poly.entity_id
_entity_poly.type
_entity_poly.pdbx_seq_one_letter_code
_entity_poly.pdbx_strand_id
1 'polypeptide(L)'
;MIHESQIRAIAPNARDDVVAVVVRDGAHVLTSTRIDTPLRLAHFLPQTAHESRGLTRLEEDLSYSAPRLMEVWPKRFPTLASATPFARNPRALANRVYGGRMGNVDPDDGWAFRGRGLIGLTGRANYRHYGRRIGVDLEEDPDLAAEPGIAFRLAASFFAEAGCREAADADDVVAVTRRINGGTNGLDDRRQLTAIARAIFLPGELPVRTLRSGCAGVDVRLLQAEMVELGIEIGIDGQFGPRTASVVAAFQRRANLSATGIVDAVTRRAIADALFLQRHGGDA
;
A
#
# COMPACT_ATOMS: atom_id res chain seq x y z
N MET A 1 -6.44 -13.65 8.98
CA MET A 1 -5.88 -12.40 9.56
C MET A 1 -4.73 -11.93 8.70
N ILE A 2 -4.41 -10.63 8.70
CA ILE A 2 -3.24 -10.08 8.00
C ILE A 2 -2.04 -10.13 8.95
N HIS A 3 -0.92 -10.66 8.48
CA HIS A 3 0.33 -10.72 9.23
C HIS A 3 1.31 -9.63 8.77
N GLU A 4 2.25 -9.25 9.63
CA GLU A 4 3.28 -8.25 9.30
C GLU A 4 4.09 -8.65 8.05
N SER A 5 4.54 -9.91 7.96
CA SER A 5 5.30 -10.42 6.80
C SER A 5 4.60 -10.13 5.46
N GLN A 6 3.27 -10.23 5.45
CA GLN A 6 2.43 -10.00 4.27
C GLN A 6 2.42 -8.52 3.87
N ILE A 7 2.34 -7.62 4.85
CA ILE A 7 2.40 -6.17 4.58
C ILE A 7 3.81 -5.79 4.10
N ARG A 8 4.86 -6.34 4.73
CA ARG A 8 6.27 -6.12 4.35
C ARG A 8 6.60 -6.64 2.96
N ALA A 9 5.93 -7.70 2.50
CA ALA A 9 6.09 -8.19 1.14
C ALA A 9 5.64 -7.15 0.09
N ILE A 10 4.52 -6.47 0.38
CA ILE A 10 3.92 -5.43 -0.48
C ILE A 10 4.69 -4.11 -0.30
N ALA A 11 5.02 -3.76 0.93
CA ALA A 11 5.64 -2.50 1.32
C ALA A 11 6.82 -2.74 2.30
N PRO A 12 8.02 -3.08 1.79
CA PRO A 12 9.15 -3.49 2.64
C PRO A 12 9.58 -2.45 3.67
N ASN A 13 9.46 -1.17 3.30
CA ASN A 13 9.89 -0.04 4.14
C ASN A 13 8.74 0.63 4.87
N ALA A 14 7.57 -0.01 4.97
CA ALA A 14 6.41 0.55 5.66
C ALA A 14 6.77 1.05 7.07
N ARG A 15 6.08 2.08 7.57
CA ARG A 15 6.28 2.48 8.97
C ARG A 15 5.73 1.42 9.91
N ASP A 16 6.45 1.15 10.99
CA ASP A 16 6.07 0.12 11.97
C ASP A 16 4.72 0.40 12.63
N ASP A 17 4.41 1.67 12.89
CA ASP A 17 3.13 2.10 13.48
C ASP A 17 1.94 1.85 12.53
N VAL A 18 2.14 2.02 11.22
CA VAL A 18 1.14 1.67 10.19
C VAL A 18 0.96 0.16 10.12
N VAL A 19 2.04 -0.61 10.08
CA VAL A 19 1.98 -2.08 10.06
C VAL A 19 1.27 -2.63 11.30
N ALA A 20 1.61 -2.12 12.49
CA ALA A 20 0.99 -2.53 13.74
C ALA A 20 -0.52 -2.32 13.75
N VAL A 21 -1.00 -1.17 13.24
CA VAL A 21 -2.44 -0.89 13.10
C VAL A 21 -3.11 -1.86 12.13
N VAL A 22 -2.51 -2.10 10.95
CA VAL A 22 -3.13 -3.01 9.96
C VAL A 22 -3.20 -4.44 10.50
N VAL A 23 -2.21 -4.90 11.26
CA VAL A 23 -2.23 -6.23 11.89
C VAL A 23 -3.25 -6.29 13.02
N ARG A 24 -3.27 -5.29 13.91
CA ARG A 24 -4.14 -5.26 15.10
C ARG A 24 -5.62 -5.05 14.74
N ASP A 25 -5.91 -4.04 13.94
CA ASP A 25 -7.27 -3.56 13.66
C ASP A 25 -7.82 -4.04 12.31
N GLY A 26 -6.95 -4.65 11.49
CA GLY A 26 -7.23 -5.09 10.12
C GLY A 26 -8.54 -5.83 9.98
N ALA A 27 -8.71 -6.91 10.74
CA ALA A 27 -9.89 -7.78 10.64
C ALA A 27 -11.19 -6.99 10.85
N HIS A 28 -11.25 -6.14 11.88
CA HIS A 28 -12.44 -5.36 12.19
C HIS A 28 -12.75 -4.33 11.09
N VAL A 29 -11.75 -3.53 10.69
CA VAL A 29 -11.93 -2.47 9.68
C VAL A 29 -12.30 -3.06 8.32
N LEU A 30 -11.65 -4.15 7.91
CA LEU A 30 -11.85 -4.76 6.60
C LEU A 30 -13.19 -5.49 6.52
N THR A 31 -13.60 -6.21 7.57
CA THR A 31 -14.94 -6.84 7.59
C THR A 31 -16.06 -5.80 7.63
N SER A 32 -15.93 -4.74 8.44
CA SER A 32 -16.97 -3.69 8.51
C SER A 32 -17.16 -2.95 7.18
N THR A 33 -16.13 -2.89 6.34
CA THR A 33 -16.15 -2.28 5.01
C THR A 33 -16.32 -3.28 3.86
N ARG A 34 -16.42 -4.58 4.18
CA ARG A 34 -16.52 -5.72 3.25
C ARG A 34 -15.33 -5.82 2.28
N ILE A 35 -14.11 -5.58 2.75
CA ILE A 35 -12.84 -5.72 2.00
C ILE A 35 -12.12 -7.02 2.42
N ASP A 36 -12.82 -7.93 3.08
CA ASP A 36 -12.29 -9.11 3.77
C ASP A 36 -12.21 -10.39 2.91
N THR A 37 -12.52 -10.32 1.61
CA THR A 37 -12.24 -11.44 0.69
C THR A 37 -10.77 -11.39 0.25
N PRO A 38 -10.13 -12.55 0.00
CA PRO A 38 -8.73 -12.58 -0.45
C PRO A 38 -8.44 -11.69 -1.66
N LEU A 39 -9.35 -11.66 -2.63
CA LEU A 39 -9.20 -10.84 -3.84
C LEU A 39 -9.34 -9.34 -3.54
N ARG A 40 -10.28 -8.94 -2.67
CA ARG A 40 -10.40 -7.53 -2.25
C ARG A 40 -9.18 -7.06 -1.47
N LEU A 41 -8.61 -7.89 -0.60
CA LEU A 41 -7.35 -7.60 0.08
C LEU A 41 -6.19 -7.43 -0.91
N ALA A 42 -6.14 -8.30 -1.93
CA ALA A 42 -5.14 -8.27 -2.98
C ALA A 42 -5.19 -7.00 -3.84
N HIS A 43 -6.34 -6.32 -3.92
CA HIS A 43 -6.45 -5.02 -4.60
C HIS A 43 -6.34 -3.83 -3.63
N PHE A 44 -6.81 -3.95 -2.40
CA PHE A 44 -6.85 -2.83 -1.45
C PHE A 44 -5.46 -2.44 -0.93
N LEU A 45 -4.71 -3.38 -0.35
CA LEU A 45 -3.42 -3.06 0.29
C LEU A 45 -2.40 -2.48 -0.71
N PRO A 46 -2.23 -3.02 -1.93
CA PRO A 46 -1.36 -2.46 -2.96
C PRO A 46 -1.68 -1.02 -3.33
N GLN A 47 -2.96 -0.67 -3.41
CA GLN A 47 -3.36 0.69 -3.76
C GLN A 47 -3.01 1.65 -2.64
N THR A 48 -3.27 1.28 -1.37
CA THR A 48 -2.85 2.08 -0.22
C THR A 48 -1.32 2.22 -0.15
N ALA A 49 -0.58 1.15 -0.43
CA ALA A 49 0.87 1.19 -0.49
C ALA A 49 1.36 2.14 -1.59
N HIS A 50 0.79 2.06 -2.80
CA HIS A 50 1.17 2.95 -3.89
C HIS A 50 0.93 4.44 -3.55
N GLU A 51 -0.28 4.79 -3.09
CA GLU A 51 -0.65 6.18 -2.78
C GLU A 51 0.20 6.79 -1.65
N SER A 52 0.68 5.97 -0.71
CA SER A 52 1.45 6.39 0.46
C SER A 52 2.96 6.16 0.36
N ARG A 53 3.46 5.91 -0.86
CA ARG A 53 4.89 5.60 -1.14
C ARG A 53 5.40 4.41 -0.32
N GLY A 54 4.71 3.29 -0.42
CA GLY A 54 4.99 2.07 0.32
C GLY A 54 4.68 2.19 1.81
N LEU A 55 3.56 2.83 2.18
CA LEU A 55 3.13 3.02 3.57
C LEU A 55 4.15 3.82 4.42
N THR A 56 4.93 4.69 3.78
CA THR A 56 5.95 5.53 4.46
C THR A 56 5.45 6.94 4.78
N ARG A 57 4.40 7.40 4.09
CA ARG A 57 3.85 8.75 4.24
C ARG A 57 2.36 8.72 4.49
N LEU A 58 1.92 9.52 5.47
CA LEU A 58 0.50 9.75 5.79
C LEU A 58 0.10 11.21 5.58
N GLU A 59 1.00 12.02 5.02
CA GLU A 59 0.77 13.42 4.69
C GLU A 59 1.59 13.77 3.45
N GLU A 60 1.00 14.61 2.59
CA GLU A 60 1.71 15.12 1.43
C GLU A 60 2.85 16.08 1.83
N ASP A 61 3.84 16.21 0.94
CA ASP A 61 4.92 17.18 1.11
C ASP A 61 4.77 18.28 0.07
N LEU A 62 4.55 19.50 0.55
CA LEU A 62 4.32 20.69 -0.26
C LEU A 62 5.54 21.64 -0.27
N SER A 63 6.73 21.16 0.12
CA SER A 63 7.95 21.97 0.14
C SER A 63 8.75 21.89 -1.17
N TYR A 64 8.25 22.55 -2.22
CA TYR A 64 8.86 22.58 -3.54
C TYR A 64 9.79 23.79 -3.76
N SER A 65 10.79 23.66 -4.63
CA SER A 65 11.52 24.81 -5.17
C SER A 65 10.68 25.56 -6.21
N ALA A 66 10.97 26.84 -6.47
CA ALA A 66 10.26 27.62 -7.49
C ALA A 66 10.30 26.96 -8.90
N PRO A 67 11.45 26.47 -9.40
CA PRO A 67 11.47 25.74 -10.68
C PRO A 67 10.58 24.49 -10.65
N ARG A 68 10.60 23.73 -9.55
CA ARG A 68 9.78 22.52 -9.44
C ARG A 68 8.28 22.82 -9.40
N LEU A 69 7.87 23.93 -8.78
CA LEU A 69 6.47 24.39 -8.83
C LEU A 69 5.99 24.65 -10.26
N MET A 70 6.85 25.23 -11.10
CA MET A 70 6.55 25.47 -12.52
C MET A 70 6.39 24.16 -13.31
N GLU A 71 7.15 23.12 -12.96
CA GLU A 71 7.02 21.80 -13.57
C GLU A 71 5.75 21.06 -13.12
N VAL A 72 5.42 21.12 -11.83
CA VAL A 72 4.28 20.39 -11.24
C VAL A 72 2.95 21.07 -11.57
N TRP A 73 2.91 22.41 -11.56
CA TRP A 73 1.71 23.19 -11.87
C TRP A 73 1.98 24.33 -12.87
N PRO A 74 2.35 24.03 -14.13
CA PRO A 74 2.74 25.03 -15.12
C PRO A 74 1.65 26.07 -15.41
N LYS A 75 0.37 25.67 -15.30
CA LYS A 75 -0.77 26.60 -15.47
C LYS A 75 -0.94 27.57 -14.29
N ARG A 76 -0.57 27.17 -13.06
CA ARG A 76 -0.68 28.03 -11.86
C ARG A 76 0.57 28.87 -11.64
N PHE A 77 1.72 28.34 -12.05
CA PHE A 77 3.03 28.94 -11.89
C PHE A 77 3.78 28.98 -13.23
N PRO A 78 3.34 29.80 -14.21
CA PRO A 78 3.98 29.85 -15.53
C PRO A 78 5.36 30.53 -15.51
N THR A 79 5.71 31.26 -14.44
CA THR A 79 6.97 32.00 -14.32
C THR A 79 7.58 31.85 -12.93
N LEU A 80 8.90 32.06 -12.82
CA LEU A 80 9.58 32.11 -11.52
C LEU A 80 8.94 33.15 -10.59
N ALA A 81 8.60 34.34 -11.09
CA ALA A 81 7.95 35.37 -10.30
C ALA A 81 6.62 34.90 -9.68
N SER A 82 5.81 34.14 -10.43
CA SER A 82 4.56 33.57 -9.91
C SER A 82 4.78 32.43 -8.89
N ALA A 83 5.92 31.72 -8.97
CA ALA A 83 6.25 30.55 -8.15
C ALA A 83 6.97 30.91 -6.84
N THR A 84 7.87 31.90 -6.87
CA THR A 84 8.75 32.29 -5.75
C THR A 84 8.01 32.50 -4.42
N PRO A 85 6.83 33.15 -4.36
CA PRO A 85 6.12 33.33 -3.09
C PRO A 85 5.71 32.02 -2.39
N PHE A 86 5.60 30.93 -3.15
CA PHE A 86 5.14 29.62 -2.66
C PHE A 86 6.29 28.60 -2.52
N ALA A 87 7.50 28.94 -2.98
CA ALA A 87 8.65 28.05 -2.91
C ALA A 87 9.08 27.86 -1.45
N ARG A 88 9.28 26.60 -1.05
CA ARG A 88 9.60 26.19 0.33
C ARG A 88 8.62 26.76 1.37
N ASN A 89 7.38 27.05 0.96
CA ASN A 89 6.31 27.56 1.81
C ASN A 89 5.06 26.68 1.68
N PRO A 90 5.02 25.52 2.37
CA PRO A 90 3.94 24.54 2.25
C PRO A 90 2.55 25.11 2.51
N ARG A 91 2.39 25.95 3.54
CA ARG A 91 1.09 26.54 3.91
C ARG A 91 0.56 27.49 2.84
N ALA A 92 1.39 28.41 2.35
CA ALA A 92 1.00 29.30 1.26
C ALA A 92 0.68 28.50 -0.02
N LEU A 93 1.49 27.48 -0.33
CA LEU A 93 1.25 26.63 -1.50
C LEU A 93 -0.07 25.86 -1.40
N ALA A 94 -0.35 25.25 -0.24
CA ALA A 94 -1.58 24.51 -0.01
C ALA A 94 -2.83 25.41 -0.20
N ASN A 95 -2.82 26.61 0.40
CA ASN A 95 -3.88 27.60 0.23
C ASN A 95 -4.03 28.03 -1.22
N ARG A 96 -2.93 28.15 -1.97
CA ARG A 96 -2.95 28.50 -3.40
C ARG A 96 -3.52 27.38 -4.29
N VAL A 97 -3.24 26.12 -3.98
CA VAL A 97 -3.61 24.97 -4.84
C VAL A 97 -5.01 24.45 -4.51
N TYR A 98 -5.38 24.46 -3.23
CA TYR A 98 -6.62 23.87 -2.72
C TYR A 98 -7.66 24.87 -2.24
N GLY A 99 -7.32 26.13 -2.00
CA GLY A 99 -8.29 27.16 -1.59
C GLY A 99 -9.43 27.31 -2.61
N GLY A 100 -10.66 27.47 -2.11
CA GLY A 100 -11.87 27.60 -2.95
C GLY A 100 -12.33 26.31 -3.64
N ARG A 101 -11.79 25.14 -3.25
CA ARG A 101 -12.07 23.84 -3.89
C ARG A 101 -12.48 22.81 -2.84
N MET A 102 -13.27 21.81 -3.23
CA MET A 102 -13.59 20.65 -2.38
C MET A 102 -14.16 21.06 -1.00
N GLY A 103 -14.96 22.13 -0.97
CA GLY A 103 -15.54 22.69 0.24
C GLY A 103 -14.65 23.65 1.03
N ASN A 104 -13.41 23.91 0.59
CA ASN A 104 -12.53 24.90 1.20
C ASN A 104 -13.08 26.30 0.95
N VAL A 105 -13.41 27.03 2.00
CA VAL A 105 -14.01 28.37 1.97
C VAL A 105 -13.21 29.38 2.77
N ASP A 106 -12.56 28.97 3.86
CA ASP A 106 -11.76 29.87 4.69
C ASP A 106 -10.35 30.06 4.11
N PRO A 107 -9.67 31.19 4.40
CA PRO A 107 -8.39 31.52 3.79
C PRO A 107 -7.28 30.47 3.98
N ASP A 108 -7.36 29.68 5.06
CA ASP A 108 -6.34 28.68 5.40
C ASP A 108 -6.79 27.23 5.18
N ASP A 109 -7.97 27.02 4.58
CA ASP A 109 -8.52 25.69 4.38
C ASP A 109 -7.67 24.81 3.48
N GLY A 110 -6.95 25.40 2.53
CA GLY A 110 -6.08 24.63 1.67
C GLY A 110 -4.97 23.94 2.46
N TRP A 111 -4.44 24.61 3.48
CA TRP A 111 -3.48 24.04 4.42
C TRP A 111 -4.14 23.13 5.45
N ALA A 112 -5.22 23.57 6.10
CA ALA A 112 -5.90 22.79 7.13
C ALA A 112 -6.35 21.42 6.59
N PHE A 113 -6.93 21.39 5.39
CA PHE A 113 -7.46 20.20 4.73
C PHE A 113 -6.58 19.72 3.55
N ARG A 114 -5.26 19.89 3.65
CA ARG A 114 -4.29 19.31 2.71
C ARG A 114 -4.35 17.77 2.71
N GLY A 115 -3.70 17.13 1.75
CA GLY A 115 -3.67 15.67 1.56
C GLY A 115 -3.09 14.92 2.76
N ARG A 116 -3.92 14.09 3.41
CA ARG A 116 -3.50 13.17 4.49
C ARG A 116 -4.05 11.75 4.33
N GLY A 117 -3.51 10.84 5.12
CA GLY A 117 -3.86 9.45 5.17
C GLY A 117 -3.32 8.64 3.99
N LEU A 118 -3.66 7.35 3.95
CA LEU A 118 -3.12 6.39 2.99
C LEU A 118 -3.61 6.59 1.54
N ILE A 119 -4.57 7.48 1.31
CA ILE A 119 -5.17 7.76 0.00
C ILE A 119 -5.12 9.25 -0.38
N GLY A 120 -4.49 10.11 0.43
CA GLY A 120 -4.39 11.55 0.16
C GLY A 120 -5.73 12.29 0.23
N LEU A 121 -6.52 12.07 1.29
CA LEU A 121 -7.78 12.78 1.53
C LEU A 121 -7.52 14.29 1.58
N THR A 122 -8.21 15.06 0.71
CA THR A 122 -7.97 16.50 0.54
C THR A 122 -9.29 17.26 0.46
N GLY A 123 -9.38 18.42 1.13
CA GLY A 123 -10.50 19.37 1.09
C GLY A 123 -11.55 19.17 2.18
N ARG A 124 -12.00 20.27 2.79
CA ARG A 124 -12.93 20.33 3.93
C ARG A 124 -14.16 19.44 3.77
N ALA A 125 -14.79 19.47 2.58
CA ALA A 125 -15.99 18.66 2.34
C ALA A 125 -15.69 17.16 2.43
N ASN A 126 -14.52 16.72 1.95
CA ASN A 126 -14.09 15.33 2.02
C ASN A 126 -13.74 14.92 3.45
N TYR A 127 -13.03 15.79 4.19
CA TYR A 127 -12.74 15.57 5.62
C TYR A 127 -14.03 15.42 6.44
N ARG A 128 -14.98 16.34 6.28
CA ARG A 128 -16.31 16.26 6.90
C ARG A 128 -17.05 14.99 6.51
N HIS A 129 -17.06 14.65 5.22
CA HIS A 129 -17.80 13.49 4.70
C HIS A 129 -17.25 12.18 5.27
N TYR A 130 -15.96 11.93 5.11
CA TYR A 130 -15.34 10.69 5.56
C TYR A 130 -15.19 10.62 7.07
N GLY A 131 -14.95 11.75 7.74
CA GLY A 131 -14.95 11.85 9.20
C GLY A 131 -16.24 11.31 9.80
N ARG A 132 -17.41 11.77 9.31
CA ARG A 132 -18.71 11.23 9.74
C ARG A 132 -18.85 9.73 9.48
N ARG A 133 -18.38 9.24 8.33
CA ARG A 133 -18.45 7.80 7.98
C ARG A 133 -17.65 6.92 8.95
N ILE A 134 -16.55 7.43 9.48
CA ILE A 134 -15.71 6.72 10.46
C ILE A 134 -15.98 7.18 11.90
N GLY A 135 -16.95 8.06 12.14
CA GLY A 135 -17.27 8.57 13.47
C GLY A 135 -16.14 9.37 14.13
N VAL A 136 -15.36 10.12 13.34
CA VAL A 136 -14.29 11.02 13.81
C VAL A 136 -14.54 12.41 13.25
N ASP A 137 -14.47 13.45 14.09
CA ASP A 137 -14.66 14.83 13.63
C ASP A 137 -13.37 15.39 13.01
N LEU A 138 -13.14 14.98 11.76
CA LEU A 138 -11.99 15.42 10.96
C LEU A 138 -12.15 16.83 10.40
N GLU A 139 -13.32 17.45 10.52
CA GLU A 139 -13.46 18.85 10.14
C GLU A 139 -12.93 19.76 11.24
N GLU A 140 -13.25 19.44 12.50
CA GLU A 140 -12.71 20.14 13.67
C GLU A 140 -11.22 19.86 13.85
N ASP A 141 -10.79 18.60 13.75
CA ASP A 141 -9.39 18.20 13.87
C ASP A 141 -8.90 17.40 12.64
N PRO A 142 -8.47 18.10 11.57
CA PRO A 142 -8.02 17.44 10.35
C PRO A 142 -6.66 16.73 10.48
N ASP A 143 -5.85 17.03 11.49
CA ASP A 143 -4.54 16.37 11.65
C ASP A 143 -4.71 14.89 12.03
N LEU A 144 -5.83 14.52 12.67
CA LEU A 144 -6.22 13.14 12.94
C LEU A 144 -6.22 12.24 11.68
N ALA A 145 -6.44 12.79 10.48
CA ALA A 145 -6.41 12.01 9.25
C ALA A 145 -5.02 11.42 8.92
N ALA A 146 -3.95 11.93 9.54
CA ALA A 146 -2.59 11.39 9.45
C ALA A 146 -2.25 10.37 10.56
N GLU A 147 -3.16 10.10 11.50
CA GLU A 147 -2.95 9.01 12.46
C GLU A 147 -3.12 7.64 11.77
N PRO A 148 -2.22 6.66 11.98
CA PRO A 148 -2.26 5.40 11.25
C PRO A 148 -3.61 4.64 11.31
N GLY A 149 -4.25 4.60 12.48
CA GLY A 149 -5.56 3.99 12.70
C GLY A 149 -6.67 4.65 11.87
N ILE A 150 -6.70 5.98 11.91
CA ILE A 150 -7.70 6.79 11.20
C ILE A 150 -7.43 6.75 9.69
N ALA A 151 -6.18 6.88 9.26
CA ALA A 151 -5.76 6.78 7.88
C ALA A 151 -6.16 5.44 7.24
N PHE A 152 -6.03 4.33 7.97
CA PHE A 152 -6.47 3.01 7.51
C PHE A 152 -7.98 2.90 7.37
N ARG A 153 -8.75 3.40 8.35
CA ARG A 153 -10.22 3.45 8.29
C ARG A 153 -10.73 4.35 7.17
N LEU A 154 -10.08 5.49 6.94
CA LEU A 154 -10.36 6.40 5.82
C LEU A 154 -10.15 5.71 4.47
N ALA A 155 -9.01 5.05 4.29
CA ALA A 155 -8.72 4.33 3.06
C ALA A 155 -9.74 3.21 2.78
N ALA A 156 -10.08 2.41 3.81
CA ALA A 156 -11.09 1.37 3.69
C ALA A 156 -12.47 1.95 3.36
N SER A 157 -12.89 3.03 4.03
CA SER A 157 -14.16 3.71 3.76
C SER A 157 -14.22 4.28 2.34
N PHE A 158 -13.14 4.90 1.86
CA PHE A 158 -13.06 5.40 0.49
C PHE A 158 -13.12 4.27 -0.53
N PHE A 159 -12.31 3.21 -0.36
CA PHE A 159 -12.29 2.07 -1.28
C PHE A 159 -13.68 1.44 -1.39
N ALA A 160 -14.38 1.36 -0.26
CA ALA A 160 -15.75 0.89 -0.18
C ALA A 160 -16.77 1.78 -0.91
N GLU A 161 -16.65 3.10 -0.80
CA GLU A 161 -17.59 4.06 -1.39
C GLU A 161 -17.32 4.32 -2.88
N ALA A 162 -16.05 4.30 -3.30
CA ALA A 162 -15.64 4.47 -4.69
C ALA A 162 -16.00 3.27 -5.59
N GLY A 163 -16.60 2.23 -5.03
CA GLY A 163 -16.95 0.99 -5.72
C GLY A 163 -15.75 0.10 -6.01
N CYS A 164 -14.62 0.25 -5.33
CA CYS A 164 -13.43 -0.54 -5.65
C CYS A 164 -13.59 -2.03 -5.32
N ARG A 165 -14.51 -2.39 -4.40
CA ARG A 165 -14.82 -3.80 -4.11
C ARG A 165 -15.29 -4.54 -5.35
N GLU A 166 -16.20 -3.94 -6.11
CA GLU A 166 -16.82 -4.58 -7.27
C GLU A 166 -15.82 -4.70 -8.43
N ALA A 167 -14.86 -3.76 -8.57
CA ALA A 167 -13.75 -3.94 -9.50
C ALA A 167 -12.74 -4.99 -9.02
N ALA A 168 -12.47 -5.03 -7.72
CA ALA A 168 -11.60 -6.06 -7.15
C ALA A 168 -12.19 -7.45 -7.33
N ASP A 169 -13.50 -7.63 -7.15
CA ASP A 169 -14.18 -8.91 -7.39
C ASP A 169 -14.09 -9.37 -8.85
N ALA A 170 -13.99 -8.42 -9.79
CA ALA A 170 -13.73 -8.67 -11.21
C ALA A 170 -12.23 -8.80 -11.55
N ASP A 171 -11.35 -8.76 -10.55
CA ASP A 171 -9.88 -8.72 -10.65
C ASP A 171 -9.35 -7.59 -11.55
N ASP A 172 -10.10 -6.48 -11.67
CA ASP A 172 -9.78 -5.37 -12.57
C ASP A 172 -8.98 -4.26 -11.86
N VAL A 173 -7.67 -4.45 -11.80
CA VAL A 173 -6.73 -3.48 -11.22
C VAL A 173 -6.76 -2.12 -11.93
N VAL A 174 -7.13 -2.09 -13.22
CA VAL A 174 -7.23 -0.85 -13.99
C VAL A 174 -8.44 -0.04 -13.54
N ALA A 175 -9.60 -0.70 -13.36
CA ALA A 175 -10.80 -0.06 -12.82
C ALA A 175 -10.61 0.40 -11.37
N VAL A 176 -9.98 -0.41 -10.50
CA VAL A 176 -9.63 0.01 -9.14
C VAL A 176 -8.74 1.27 -9.17
N THR A 177 -7.71 1.28 -10.02
CA THR A 177 -6.78 2.42 -10.14
C THR A 177 -7.51 3.69 -10.60
N ARG A 178 -8.42 3.58 -11.57
CA ARG A 178 -9.24 4.72 -12.03
C ARG A 178 -10.17 5.26 -10.96
N ARG A 179 -10.75 4.40 -10.14
CA ARG A 179 -11.64 4.80 -9.03
C ARG A 179 -10.88 5.53 -7.93
N ILE A 180 -9.62 5.15 -7.67
CA ILE A 180 -8.79 5.77 -6.63
C ILE A 180 -8.16 7.08 -7.12
N ASN A 181 -7.54 7.05 -8.30
CA ASN A 181 -6.70 8.17 -8.77
C ASN A 181 -7.40 9.09 -9.79
N GLY A 182 -8.58 8.72 -10.28
CA GLY A 182 -9.25 9.41 -11.39
C GLY A 182 -8.61 9.19 -12.76
N GLY A 183 -7.66 8.25 -12.85
CA GLY A 183 -6.85 7.97 -14.05
C GLY A 183 -6.04 6.68 -13.89
N THR A 184 -4.93 6.56 -14.61
CA THR A 184 -4.05 5.36 -14.57
C THR A 184 -2.63 5.69 -14.13
N ASN A 185 -2.45 6.76 -13.35
CA ASN A 185 -1.12 7.14 -12.87
C ASN A 185 -0.54 6.03 -11.98
N GLY A 186 0.69 5.61 -12.30
CA GLY A 186 1.38 4.56 -11.56
C GLY A 186 0.83 3.15 -11.76
N LEU A 187 0.04 2.90 -12.82
CA LEU A 187 -0.62 1.61 -13.03
C LEU A 187 0.32 0.40 -13.04
N ASP A 188 1.54 0.53 -13.59
CA ASP A 188 2.49 -0.59 -13.64
C ASP A 188 2.98 -0.98 -12.24
N ASP A 189 3.26 -0.01 -11.37
CA ASP A 189 3.62 -0.27 -9.98
C ASP A 189 2.44 -0.91 -9.22
N ARG A 190 1.23 -0.38 -9.38
CA ARG A 190 0.01 -0.95 -8.79
C ARG A 190 -0.23 -2.39 -9.24
N ARG A 191 0.01 -2.71 -10.52
CA ARG A 191 -0.07 -4.08 -11.06
C ARG A 191 0.95 -5.00 -10.40
N GLN A 192 2.19 -4.55 -10.24
CA GLN A 192 3.23 -5.34 -9.58
C GLN A 192 2.88 -5.60 -8.11
N LEU A 193 2.48 -4.58 -7.36
CA LEU A 193 2.06 -4.72 -5.96
C LEU A 193 0.80 -5.59 -5.83
N THR A 194 -0.16 -5.47 -6.75
CA THR A 194 -1.36 -6.33 -6.82
C THR A 194 -0.97 -7.78 -7.07
N ALA A 195 -0.02 -8.05 -7.96
CA ALA A 195 0.48 -9.41 -8.17
C ALA A 195 1.15 -9.99 -6.90
N ILE A 196 1.91 -9.18 -6.13
CA ILE A 196 2.47 -9.61 -4.84
C ILE A 196 1.34 -9.96 -3.87
N ALA A 197 0.35 -9.08 -3.74
CA ALA A 197 -0.74 -9.30 -2.80
C ALA A 197 -1.63 -10.49 -3.20
N ARG A 198 -1.90 -10.67 -4.50
CA ARG A 198 -2.56 -11.87 -5.03
C ARG A 198 -1.81 -13.13 -4.63
N ALA A 199 -0.48 -13.12 -4.73
CA ALA A 199 0.33 -14.25 -4.31
C ALA A 199 0.14 -14.67 -2.85
N ILE A 200 -0.02 -13.67 -1.98
CA ILE A 200 -0.12 -13.84 -0.54
C ILE A 200 -1.51 -14.33 -0.15
N PHE A 201 -2.55 -13.72 -0.73
CA PHE A 201 -3.94 -13.97 -0.35
C PHE A 201 -4.60 -15.07 -1.20
N LEU A 202 -4.08 -15.36 -2.40
CA LEU A 202 -4.57 -16.37 -3.36
C LEU A 202 -3.44 -17.33 -3.78
N PRO A 203 -2.80 -18.06 -2.84
CA PRO A 203 -1.57 -18.82 -3.09
C PRO A 203 -1.72 -19.99 -4.09
N GLY A 204 -2.95 -20.40 -4.42
CA GLY A 204 -3.23 -21.47 -5.38
C GLY A 204 -3.37 -21.02 -6.84
N GLU A 205 -3.36 -19.71 -7.12
CA GLU A 205 -3.70 -19.17 -8.45
C GLU A 205 -2.48 -18.67 -9.26
N LEU A 206 -1.28 -18.65 -8.67
CA LEU A 206 -0.11 -18.15 -9.38
C LEU A 206 0.58 -19.24 -10.21
N PRO A 207 0.91 -18.96 -11.50
CA PRO A 207 1.79 -19.80 -12.27
C PRO A 207 3.20 -19.73 -11.68
N VAL A 208 3.60 -20.81 -11.02
CA VAL A 208 4.93 -20.94 -10.40
C VAL A 208 5.94 -21.25 -11.49
N ARG A 209 6.49 -20.22 -12.14
CA ARG A 209 7.73 -20.42 -12.89
C ARG A 209 8.83 -20.80 -11.91
N THR A 210 9.76 -21.64 -12.35
CA THR A 210 10.90 -22.04 -11.52
C THR A 210 11.79 -20.83 -11.21
N LEU A 211 12.01 -20.53 -9.92
CA LEU A 211 12.89 -19.46 -9.48
C LEU A 211 14.29 -19.98 -9.19
N ARG A 212 15.30 -19.23 -9.62
CA ARG A 212 16.72 -19.55 -9.47
C ARG A 212 17.54 -18.27 -9.54
N SER A 213 18.83 -18.37 -9.22
CA SER A 213 19.76 -17.24 -9.33
C SER A 213 19.61 -16.47 -10.65
N GLY A 214 19.54 -15.15 -10.57
CA GLY A 214 19.30 -14.25 -11.70
C GLY A 214 17.82 -13.94 -11.98
N CYS A 215 16.88 -14.67 -11.36
CA CYS A 215 15.48 -14.25 -11.37
C CYS A 215 15.31 -12.95 -10.58
N ALA A 216 14.39 -12.10 -11.05
CA ALA A 216 13.92 -10.95 -10.31
C ALA A 216 12.42 -10.79 -10.50
N GLY A 217 11.79 -10.06 -9.60
CA GLY A 217 10.39 -9.69 -9.70
C GLY A 217 9.55 -10.05 -8.48
N VAL A 218 8.23 -9.95 -8.69
CA VAL A 218 7.19 -10.12 -7.68
C VAL A 218 7.23 -11.51 -7.02
N ASP A 219 7.46 -12.54 -7.82
CA ASP A 219 7.57 -13.92 -7.36
C ASP A 219 8.79 -14.16 -6.45
N VAL A 220 9.88 -13.44 -6.70
CA VAL A 220 11.06 -13.46 -5.82
C VAL A 220 10.80 -12.71 -4.51
N ARG A 221 10.11 -11.55 -4.56
CA ARG A 221 9.71 -10.82 -3.34
C ARG A 221 8.81 -11.66 -2.45
N LEU A 222 7.84 -12.33 -3.07
CA LEU A 222 6.95 -13.27 -2.39
C LEU A 222 7.76 -14.37 -1.69
N LEU A 223 8.64 -15.05 -2.43
CA LEU A 223 9.49 -16.09 -1.86
C LEU A 223 10.28 -15.57 -0.65
N GLN A 224 10.89 -14.38 -0.77
CA GLN A 224 11.64 -13.78 0.33
C GLN A 224 10.75 -13.47 1.54
N ALA A 225 9.54 -12.95 1.34
CA ALA A 225 8.60 -12.69 2.41
C ALA A 225 8.13 -13.97 3.11
N GLU A 226 7.89 -15.03 2.35
CA GLU A 226 7.51 -16.34 2.87
C GLU A 226 8.64 -16.98 3.69
N MET A 227 9.89 -16.80 3.26
CA MET A 227 11.05 -17.24 4.04
C MET A 227 11.13 -16.50 5.38
N VAL A 228 10.90 -15.18 5.39
CA VAL A 228 10.81 -14.37 6.63
C VAL A 228 9.70 -14.89 7.54
N GLU A 229 8.51 -15.18 6.99
CA GLU A 229 7.40 -15.72 7.76
C GLU A 229 7.73 -17.08 8.37
N LEU A 230 8.44 -17.94 7.64
CA LEU A 230 8.95 -19.24 8.11
C LEU A 230 10.14 -19.14 9.09
N GLY A 231 10.42 -17.93 9.59
CA GLY A 231 11.47 -17.64 10.58
C GLY A 231 12.88 -17.55 10.01
N ILE A 232 13.03 -17.33 8.69
CA ILE A 232 14.34 -17.26 8.03
C ILE A 232 14.68 -15.81 7.69
N GLU A 233 15.80 -15.31 8.22
CA GLU A 233 16.23 -13.94 8.01
C GLU A 233 16.79 -13.68 6.61
N ILE A 234 16.03 -12.94 5.80
CA ILE A 234 16.44 -12.47 4.47
C ILE A 234 15.82 -11.11 4.16
N GLY A 235 16.52 -10.29 3.36
CA GLY A 235 15.96 -9.04 2.83
C GLY A 235 14.98 -9.30 1.68
N ILE A 236 13.92 -8.49 1.59
CA ILE A 236 12.91 -8.56 0.52
C ILE A 236 13.24 -7.53 -0.56
N ASP A 237 14.23 -7.84 -1.40
CA ASP A 237 14.71 -6.97 -2.48
C ASP A 237 14.14 -7.33 -3.87
N GLY A 238 13.49 -8.49 -3.98
CA GLY A 238 12.96 -9.02 -5.24
C GLY A 238 14.03 -9.54 -6.19
N GLN A 239 15.25 -9.76 -5.72
CA GLN A 239 16.36 -10.30 -6.48
C GLN A 239 16.73 -11.69 -5.97
N PHE A 240 16.77 -12.66 -6.88
CA PHE A 240 17.17 -14.01 -6.55
C PHE A 240 18.69 -14.08 -6.69
N GLY A 241 19.39 -13.62 -5.66
CA GLY A 241 20.84 -13.68 -5.56
C GLY A 241 21.34 -14.93 -4.81
N PRO A 242 22.66 -15.04 -4.59
CA PRO A 242 23.27 -16.15 -3.85
C PRO A 242 22.70 -16.33 -2.43
N ARG A 243 22.34 -15.23 -1.75
CA ARG A 243 21.70 -15.28 -0.43
C ARG A 243 20.32 -15.96 -0.50
N THR A 244 19.49 -15.59 -1.47
CA THR A 244 18.18 -16.22 -1.69
C THR A 244 18.33 -17.71 -2.01
N ALA A 245 19.28 -18.08 -2.87
CA ALA A 245 19.56 -19.48 -3.18
C ALA A 245 19.99 -20.29 -1.93
N SER A 246 20.84 -19.70 -1.08
CA SER A 246 21.29 -20.33 0.17
C SER A 246 20.15 -20.56 1.16
N VAL A 247 19.26 -19.56 1.31
CA VAL A 247 18.05 -19.67 2.14
C VAL A 247 17.09 -20.73 1.63
N VAL A 248 16.86 -20.79 0.31
CA VAL A 248 16.04 -21.84 -0.30
C VAL A 248 16.65 -23.22 -0.05
N ALA A 249 17.96 -23.38 -0.24
CA ALA A 249 18.65 -24.64 0.03
C ALA A 249 18.60 -25.04 1.51
N ALA A 250 18.63 -24.08 2.44
CA ALA A 250 18.45 -24.34 3.86
C ALA A 250 17.02 -24.80 4.19
N PHE A 251 16.00 -24.13 3.63
CA PHE A 251 14.62 -24.54 3.75
C PHE A 251 14.40 -25.96 3.20
N GLN A 252 14.91 -26.24 2.00
CA GLN A 252 14.82 -27.56 1.36
C GLN A 252 15.39 -28.66 2.27
N ARG A 253 16.57 -28.45 2.88
CA ARG A 253 17.14 -29.40 3.85
C ARG A 253 16.22 -29.64 5.03
N ARG A 254 15.66 -28.57 5.62
CA ARG A 254 14.71 -28.67 6.74
C ARG A 254 13.42 -29.41 6.35
N ALA A 255 13.01 -29.32 5.09
CA ALA A 255 11.85 -29.98 4.53
C ALA A 255 12.14 -31.40 3.97
N ASN A 256 13.34 -31.95 4.20
CA ASN A 256 13.78 -33.25 3.64
C ASN A 256 13.71 -33.32 2.10
N LEU A 257 13.98 -32.20 1.43
CA LEU A 257 14.10 -32.10 -0.04
C LEU A 257 15.56 -31.99 -0.48
N SER A 258 15.82 -32.26 -1.76
CA SER A 258 17.11 -31.98 -2.38
C SER A 258 17.45 -30.49 -2.30
N ALA A 259 18.60 -30.16 -1.73
CA ALA A 259 19.05 -28.79 -1.46
C ALA A 259 19.61 -28.07 -2.70
N THR A 260 18.78 -27.92 -3.74
CA THR A 260 19.17 -27.36 -5.04
C THR A 260 19.34 -25.84 -5.03
N GLY A 261 18.74 -25.15 -4.05
CA GLY A 261 18.65 -23.67 -4.03
C GLY A 261 17.74 -23.10 -5.13
N ILE A 262 16.98 -23.96 -5.82
CA ILE A 262 16.04 -23.62 -6.88
C ILE A 262 14.63 -23.85 -6.36
N VAL A 263 13.71 -22.91 -6.61
CA VAL A 263 12.29 -23.07 -6.27
C VAL A 263 11.54 -23.61 -7.48
N ASP A 264 11.46 -24.93 -7.55
CA ASP A 264 10.58 -25.67 -8.45
C ASP A 264 9.20 -25.91 -7.83
N ALA A 265 8.32 -26.63 -8.54
CA ALA A 265 6.96 -26.92 -8.07
C ALA A 265 6.94 -27.69 -6.73
N VAL A 266 7.90 -28.59 -6.51
CA VAL A 266 8.01 -29.38 -5.27
C VAL A 266 8.41 -28.48 -4.10
N THR A 267 9.45 -27.65 -4.28
CA THR A 267 9.91 -26.70 -3.28
C THR A 267 8.81 -25.69 -2.95
N ARG A 268 8.11 -25.18 -3.97
CA ARG A 268 7.01 -24.25 -3.80
C ARG A 268 5.86 -24.85 -3.00
N ARG A 269 5.53 -26.12 -3.25
CA ARG A 269 4.50 -26.83 -2.50
C ARG A 269 4.89 -27.00 -1.03
N ALA A 270 6.13 -27.40 -0.76
CA ALA A 270 6.63 -27.54 0.61
C ALA A 270 6.61 -26.20 1.38
N ILE A 271 6.96 -25.09 0.72
CA ILE A 271 6.83 -23.74 1.32
C ILE A 271 5.37 -23.46 1.68
N ALA A 272 4.44 -23.71 0.75
CA ALA A 272 3.01 -23.49 0.99
C ALA A 272 2.47 -24.34 2.15
N ASP A 273 2.84 -25.62 2.20
CA ASP A 273 2.42 -26.52 3.28
C ASP A 273 3.03 -26.10 4.64
N ALA A 274 4.29 -25.68 4.68
CA ALA A 274 4.92 -25.17 5.89
C ALA A 274 4.26 -23.89 6.42
N LEU A 275 3.94 -22.95 5.53
CA LEU A 275 3.20 -21.73 5.88
C LEU A 275 1.79 -22.05 6.36
N PHE A 276 1.11 -23.01 5.72
CA PHE A 276 -0.21 -23.46 6.15
C PHE A 276 -0.16 -24.02 7.57
N LEU A 277 0.79 -24.90 7.87
CA LEU A 277 0.99 -25.46 9.21
C LEU A 277 1.33 -24.39 10.24
N GLN A 278 2.19 -23.42 9.92
CA GLN A 278 2.52 -22.34 10.85
C GLN A 278 1.32 -21.45 11.16
N ARG A 279 0.46 -21.19 10.17
CA ARG A 279 -0.71 -20.31 10.31
C ARG A 279 -1.90 -20.98 11.03
N HIS A 280 -2.00 -22.31 10.99
CA HIS A 280 -3.20 -23.05 11.45
C HIS A 280 -2.90 -24.18 12.44
N GLY A 281 -1.63 -24.54 12.66
CA GLY A 281 -1.22 -25.67 13.49
C GLY A 281 -1.01 -25.33 14.96
N GLY A 282 -1.40 -24.14 15.42
CA GLY A 282 -1.28 -23.69 16.81
C GLY A 282 -2.44 -24.07 17.73
N ASP A 283 -3.51 -24.68 17.19
CA ASP A 283 -4.66 -25.16 17.96
C ASP A 283 -4.67 -26.70 17.99
N ALA A 284 -3.84 -27.29 18.84
CA ALA A 284 -3.94 -28.68 19.29
C ALA A 284 -3.39 -28.82 20.71
#